data_AF-A0A0V0T6J1-F1
#
_entry.id   AF-A0A0V0T6J1-F1
#
_cell.length_a   1.000
_cell.length_b   1.000
_cell.length_c   1.000
_cell.angle_alpha   90.00
_cell.angle_beta   90.00
_cell.angle_gamma   90.00
#
_symmetry.space_group_name_H-M   'P 1'
#
loop_
_entity.id
_entity.type
_entity.pdbx_description
1 polymer ?
#
loop_
_entity_poly.entity_id
_entity_poly.type
_entity_poly.pdbx_seq_one_letter_code
_entity_poly.pdbx_strand_id
1 'polypeptide(L)'
;MAMQVLLKAIKEFMCFTLILYRAIMYKAPAQNTGKALIAEAAGAWQDTVAVTGANGHSFAKALEHVIAPDNTNKFLVYNNIPPDIPKVKTKSNSKGVLMMNPNAADDASWIVHTVPGFPKALRGYVFPPAEIQKGHLFICLTIKGSEIDAIAMALRFATPLIYHNDIPDAQINSRPNLKKLVDGESRLTPPLTVTRKITTAAAAGLKVTIYSKGEKSKYEIYRRVLVKKLKTGIKVWTTRDKILKSDCRILNRNIKLITSPIDVNGDASSLDSDASQWLISDPGNKFCVIDKPYQKSQTKEPAMAVCIDDATIFGHFNLIGQNLIFYRAIVYKAPTRNMGKALIAAAMGWQDTPDLTMSPGNVVAKPLEHVIAANDANKFIAYNNIPPDIPKVKTKSNSKGVLMMNPNAADDASWIVHTVPGFPKALRGYAFPPTEIQKGHLFICLTIKGSEIDAIAMALRIATPLIYHNDIPDAQINSRPNLKKLVNGESRFTPPLTVTRKITTAAAAGLKVTIYSKGEKSKYEIYRKVLVKKLKTSIKVWTTRDKILKSDCRILNRNIKLVTSPITIGDHASSLESDVSQWLISDPGNKFCAVDKPYHKSQTKEPAMAVCIDDATIFGHFNLIGQN
;
A
#
# COMPACT_ATOMS: atom_id res chain seq x y z
N MET A 1 -1.58 35.16 -11.28
CA MET A 1 -1.82 35.05 -9.82
C MET A 1 -1.43 33.70 -9.21
N ALA A 2 -1.57 32.54 -9.88
CA ALA A 2 -1.07 31.24 -9.39
C ALA A 2 0.48 31.10 -9.41
N MET A 3 1.16 31.88 -10.24
CA MET A 3 2.63 31.82 -10.41
C MET A 3 3.42 32.49 -9.27
N GLN A 4 2.78 33.31 -8.42
CA GLN A 4 3.38 33.89 -7.20
C GLN A 4 3.13 33.05 -5.94
N VAL A 5 2.17 32.11 -5.99
CA VAL A 5 1.86 31.21 -4.87
C VAL A 5 2.85 30.04 -4.81
N LEU A 6 3.33 29.56 -5.97
CA LEU A 6 4.36 28.53 -6.09
C LEU A 6 5.77 29.05 -5.73
N LEU A 7 6.03 30.34 -5.95
CA LEU A 7 7.30 31.00 -5.57
C LEU A 7 7.43 31.27 -4.05
N LYS A 8 6.33 31.24 -3.29
CA LYS A 8 6.31 31.54 -1.85
C LYS A 8 6.51 30.30 -0.95
N ALA A 9 6.39 29.10 -1.51
CA ALA A 9 6.75 27.84 -0.84
C ALA A 9 8.27 27.58 -0.80
N ILE A 10 9.06 28.46 -1.45
CA ILE A 10 10.48 28.28 -1.80
C ILE A 10 11.46 28.95 -0.80
N LYS A 11 11.00 29.61 0.28
CA LYS A 11 11.92 30.07 1.34
C LYS A 11 11.98 29.11 2.54
N GLU A 12 13.14 28.45 2.67
CA GLU A 12 13.86 28.26 3.95
C GLU A 12 13.44 27.12 4.90
N PHE A 13 13.53 25.85 4.48
CA PHE A 13 13.36 24.73 5.43
C PHE A 13 14.59 24.51 6.35
N MET A 14 14.65 25.21 7.49
CA MET A 14 15.72 25.16 8.51
C MET A 14 15.36 24.28 9.71
N CYS A 15 16.26 23.43 10.22
CA CYS A 15 16.09 22.75 11.52
C CYS A 15 16.61 23.61 12.71
N PHE A 16 16.96 24.88 12.45
CA PHE A 16 17.67 25.81 13.35
C PHE A 16 16.97 27.17 13.60
N THR A 17 15.88 27.50 12.91
CA THR A 17 15.08 28.71 13.19
C THR A 17 13.64 28.36 13.53
N LEU A 18 13.01 29.25 14.31
CA LEU A 18 11.66 29.20 14.90
C LEU A 18 10.47 28.79 13.99
N ILE A 19 10.70 28.45 12.72
CA ILE A 19 9.67 28.28 11.70
C ILE A 19 9.33 26.79 11.48
N LEU A 20 10.22 25.82 11.79
CA LEU A 20 9.95 24.40 11.46
C LEU A 20 10.27 23.41 12.58
N TYR A 21 9.25 22.66 12.98
CA TYR A 21 9.28 21.82 14.18
C TYR A 21 9.49 20.30 13.93
N ARG A 22 9.37 19.83 12.68
CA ARG A 22 9.55 18.41 12.28
C ARG A 22 9.55 18.23 10.76
N ALA A 23 10.36 17.28 10.27
CA ALA A 23 10.29 16.78 8.90
C ALA A 23 10.62 15.27 8.83
N ILE A 24 9.80 14.50 8.11
CA ILE A 24 10.13 13.13 7.69
C ILE A 24 10.22 13.12 6.18
N MET A 25 11.32 12.61 5.63
CA MET A 25 11.51 12.50 4.19
C MET A 25 11.83 11.06 3.80
N TYR A 26 11.13 10.58 2.76
CA TYR A 26 11.37 9.30 2.11
C TYR A 26 11.90 9.56 0.71
N LYS A 27 13.12 9.12 0.42
CA LYS A 27 13.69 9.11 -0.92
C LYS A 27 13.48 7.72 -1.50
N ALA A 28 12.71 7.56 -2.56
CA ALA A 28 12.56 6.26 -3.20
C ALA A 28 13.81 5.87 -4.03
N PRO A 29 13.99 4.57 -4.34
CA PRO A 29 15.08 4.10 -5.21
C PRO A 29 15.07 4.78 -6.58
N ALA A 30 16.26 5.08 -7.11
CA ALA A 30 16.48 5.75 -8.39
C ALA A 30 15.84 7.14 -8.56
N GLN A 31 15.27 7.71 -7.49
CA GLN A 31 14.76 9.09 -7.47
C GLN A 31 15.81 10.05 -6.95
N ASN A 32 15.95 11.20 -7.63
CA ASN A 32 16.77 12.31 -7.15
C ASN A 32 16.01 13.20 -6.17
N THR A 33 14.68 13.18 -6.19
CA THR A 33 13.79 13.87 -5.25
C THR A 33 13.32 12.89 -4.16
N GLY A 34 12.79 13.43 -3.06
CA GLY A 34 12.09 12.67 -2.04
C GLY A 34 10.66 13.15 -1.86
N LYS A 35 9.88 12.40 -1.09
CA LYS A 35 8.59 12.81 -0.54
C LYS A 35 8.78 13.21 0.91
N ALA A 36 8.33 14.40 1.32
CA ALA A 36 8.41 14.87 2.70
C ALA A 36 7.05 15.10 3.33
N LEU A 37 6.94 14.76 4.62
CA LEU A 37 5.85 15.17 5.52
C LEU A 37 6.39 16.28 6.41
N ILE A 38 5.76 17.45 6.35
CA ILE A 38 6.22 18.64 7.06
C ILE A 38 5.10 19.24 7.91
N ALA A 39 5.47 19.79 9.07
CA ALA A 39 4.57 20.22 10.14
C ALA A 39 3.44 21.18 9.71
N GLU A 40 3.71 22.05 8.74
CA GLU A 40 2.82 23.14 8.30
C GLU A 40 2.05 22.80 7.01
N ALA A 41 2.38 21.68 6.37
CA ALA A 41 1.89 21.30 5.07
C ALA A 41 0.78 20.24 5.16
N ALA A 42 -0.48 20.67 5.24
CA ALA A 42 -1.75 19.95 4.96
C ALA A 42 -1.90 18.44 5.29
N GLY A 43 -1.01 17.82 6.08
CA GLY A 43 -0.95 16.38 6.28
C GLY A 43 -0.82 15.59 4.96
N ALA A 44 -0.03 16.06 3.99
CA ALA A 44 0.18 15.37 2.72
C ALA A 44 1.68 15.27 2.36
N TRP A 45 2.03 14.23 1.60
CA TRP A 45 3.37 14.09 1.03
C TRP A 45 3.64 15.21 0.01
N GLN A 46 4.78 15.87 0.14
CA GLN A 46 5.23 16.91 -0.79
C GLN A 46 6.53 16.50 -1.45
N ASP A 47 6.67 16.80 -2.74
CA ASP A 47 7.93 16.62 -3.44
C ASP A 47 9.00 17.56 -2.88
N THR A 48 10.17 17.02 -2.60
CA THR A 48 11.35 17.82 -2.25
C THR A 48 12.09 18.22 -3.50
N VAL A 49 12.85 19.31 -3.42
CA VAL A 49 13.96 19.55 -4.36
C VAL A 49 14.93 18.37 -4.32
N ALA A 50 15.68 18.17 -5.41
CA ALA A 50 16.62 17.06 -5.55
C ALA A 50 17.63 17.02 -4.39
N VAL A 51 17.76 15.86 -3.75
CA VAL A 51 18.66 15.62 -2.61
C VAL A 51 20.14 15.59 -3.00
N THR A 52 20.45 15.63 -4.30
CA THR A 52 21.81 15.63 -4.81
C THR A 52 22.45 17.02 -4.82
N GLY A 53 21.64 18.09 -4.77
CA GLY A 53 22.11 19.46 -4.73
C GLY A 53 22.16 20.02 -3.31
N ALA A 54 23.08 20.94 -3.03
CA ALA A 54 23.15 21.59 -1.71
C ALA A 54 22.03 22.61 -1.47
N ASN A 55 21.40 23.12 -2.54
CA ASN A 55 20.44 24.22 -2.47
C ASN A 55 19.00 23.73 -2.64
N GLY A 56 18.10 24.26 -1.81
CA GLY A 56 16.66 24.17 -2.03
C GLY A 56 15.95 22.96 -1.42
N HIS A 57 16.64 21.95 -0.88
CA HIS A 57 15.98 20.85 -0.15
C HIS A 57 16.20 20.94 1.37
N SER A 58 15.18 20.50 2.11
CA SER A 58 15.06 20.67 3.57
C SER A 58 16.21 20.08 4.38
N PHE A 59 16.84 19.03 3.87
CA PHE A 59 17.87 18.31 4.61
C PHE A 59 19.29 18.86 4.45
N ALA A 60 19.63 19.45 3.29
CA ALA A 60 20.90 20.17 3.15
C ALA A 60 20.90 21.40 4.05
N LYS A 61 19.76 22.10 4.11
CA LYS A 61 19.59 23.26 4.98
C LYS A 61 19.64 22.87 6.47
N ALA A 62 18.99 21.76 6.88
CA ALA A 62 19.12 21.23 8.24
C ALA A 62 20.55 20.84 8.64
N LEU A 63 21.42 20.60 7.67
CA LEU A 63 22.81 20.20 7.87
C LEU A 63 23.80 21.32 7.54
N GLU A 64 23.36 22.54 7.29
CA GLU A 64 24.23 23.61 6.79
C GLU A 64 25.45 23.86 7.69
N HIS A 65 25.24 23.82 9.01
CA HIS A 65 26.27 23.97 10.03
C HIS A 65 27.04 22.67 10.33
N VAL A 66 26.61 21.54 9.74
CA VAL A 66 27.31 20.24 9.83
C VAL A 66 28.27 20.09 8.66
N ILE A 67 27.91 20.64 7.49
CA ILE A 67 28.73 20.56 6.26
C ILE A 67 29.70 21.73 6.12
N ALA A 68 29.49 22.82 6.84
CA ALA A 68 30.35 23.99 6.87
C ALA A 68 30.55 24.48 8.33
N PRO A 69 31.69 25.09 8.66
CA PRO A 69 31.94 25.61 10.00
C PRO A 69 30.92 26.67 10.41
N ASP A 70 30.48 26.59 11.67
CA ASP A 70 29.62 27.60 12.31
C ASP A 70 30.09 27.86 13.75
N ASN A 71 30.06 29.13 14.17
CA ASN A 71 30.54 29.53 15.50
C ASN A 71 29.49 29.29 16.61
N THR A 72 28.22 29.15 16.23
CA THR A 72 27.09 29.07 17.16
C THR A 72 26.54 27.65 17.30
N ASN A 73 26.63 26.81 16.27
CA ASN A 73 26.15 25.44 16.31
C ASN A 73 27.30 24.44 16.48
N LYS A 74 27.10 23.45 17.33
CA LYS A 74 28.05 22.37 17.65
C LYS A 74 27.33 21.04 17.57
N PHE A 75 28.00 20.00 17.14
CA PHE A 75 27.36 18.76 16.77
C PHE A 75 28.23 17.51 16.95
N LEU A 76 27.54 16.39 17.04
CA LEU A 76 28.09 15.05 17.11
C LEU A 76 27.48 14.23 15.98
N VAL A 77 28.33 13.62 15.15
CA VAL A 77 27.90 12.80 14.02
C VAL A 77 28.27 11.35 14.23
N TYR A 78 27.31 10.47 13.95
CA TYR A 78 27.51 9.04 14.03
C TYR A 78 26.99 8.31 12.79
N ASN A 79 27.74 7.33 12.31
CA ASN A 79 27.38 6.50 11.16
C ASN A 79 28.23 5.23 11.17
N ASN A 80 27.63 4.06 10.93
CA ASN A 80 28.37 2.81 10.83
C ASN A 80 29.21 2.66 9.56
N ILE A 81 28.92 3.46 8.52
CA ILE A 81 29.70 3.60 7.30
C ILE A 81 29.96 5.09 7.12
N PRO A 82 30.90 5.70 7.88
CA PRO A 82 31.19 7.12 7.75
C PRO A 82 31.86 7.45 6.40
N PRO A 83 31.73 8.69 5.90
CA PRO A 83 32.34 9.08 4.63
C PRO A 83 33.87 9.07 4.71
N ASP A 84 34.50 8.57 3.64
CA ASP A 84 35.96 8.59 3.42
C ASP A 84 36.79 7.85 4.49
N ILE A 85 36.18 7.02 5.34
CA ILE A 85 36.88 6.17 6.31
C ILE A 85 36.63 4.70 5.95
N PRO A 86 37.56 4.04 5.24
CA PRO A 86 37.39 2.66 4.84
C PRO A 86 37.57 1.68 6.02
N LYS A 87 36.95 0.50 5.92
CA LYS A 87 37.19 -0.67 6.80
C LYS A 87 36.84 -0.49 8.29
N VAL A 88 35.87 0.37 8.63
CA VAL A 88 35.41 0.47 10.02
C VAL A 88 34.67 -0.80 10.44
N LYS A 89 35.03 -1.37 11.59
CA LYS A 89 34.33 -2.52 12.19
C LYS A 89 33.43 -2.04 13.32
N THR A 90 32.12 -2.02 13.08
CA THR A 90 31.12 -1.82 14.12
C THR A 90 29.95 -2.77 13.93
N LYS A 91 29.30 -3.15 15.04
CA LYS A 91 28.06 -3.93 15.03
C LYS A 91 26.82 -3.06 15.05
N SER A 92 26.95 -1.75 15.22
CA SER A 92 25.83 -0.82 15.15
C SER A 92 25.49 -0.50 13.70
N ASN A 93 24.21 -0.24 13.43
CA ASN A 93 23.75 0.30 12.14
C ASN A 93 23.26 1.74 12.25
N SER A 94 23.22 2.29 13.47
CA SER A 94 22.70 3.61 13.78
C SER A 94 23.46 4.71 13.05
N LYS A 95 22.73 5.66 12.47
CA LYS A 95 23.27 6.85 11.80
C LYS A 95 22.45 8.08 12.15
N GLY A 96 23.10 9.22 12.25
CA GLY A 96 22.45 10.47 12.61
C GLY A 96 23.40 11.59 13.01
N VAL A 97 22.79 12.73 13.31
CA VAL A 97 23.46 13.94 13.76
C VAL A 97 22.72 14.48 14.98
N LEU A 98 23.45 14.77 16.04
CA LEU A 98 22.93 15.51 17.18
C LEU A 98 23.58 16.90 17.16
N MET A 99 22.77 17.95 17.10
CA MET A 99 23.21 19.34 17.00
C MET A 99 22.67 20.14 18.18
N MET A 100 23.43 21.15 18.61
CA MET A 100 23.02 22.07 19.65
C MET A 100 23.76 23.40 19.56
N ASN A 101 23.09 24.46 19.99
CA ASN A 101 23.74 25.72 20.30
C ASN A 101 24.19 25.71 21.77
N PRO A 102 25.50 25.76 22.07
CA PRO A 102 25.99 25.70 23.45
C PRO A 102 25.63 26.96 24.27
N ASN A 103 25.25 28.05 23.60
CA ASN A 103 24.91 29.34 24.21
C ASN A 103 23.39 29.54 24.38
N ALA A 104 22.56 28.60 23.92
CA ALA A 104 21.11 28.67 24.04
C ALA A 104 20.56 27.38 24.68
N ALA A 105 19.74 27.53 25.73
CA ALA A 105 19.32 26.40 26.56
C ALA A 105 18.39 25.39 25.83
N ASP A 106 17.56 25.86 24.90
CA ASP A 106 16.52 25.08 24.24
C ASP A 106 16.67 25.03 22.71
N ASP A 107 17.90 25.12 22.22
CA ASP A 107 18.22 25.13 20.79
C ASP A 107 19.07 23.90 20.43
N ALA A 108 18.37 22.82 20.09
CA ALA A 108 18.98 21.57 19.68
C ALA A 108 18.13 20.84 18.64
N SER A 109 18.76 20.01 17.84
CA SER A 109 18.08 19.19 16.84
C SER A 109 18.74 17.82 16.72
N TRP A 110 17.91 16.82 16.44
CA TRP A 110 18.34 15.44 16.26
C TRP A 110 17.85 14.90 14.94
N ILE A 111 18.81 14.43 14.16
CA ILE A 111 18.61 13.85 12.85
C ILE A 111 18.88 12.34 12.91
N VAL A 112 17.96 11.55 12.37
CA VAL A 112 18.12 10.10 12.16
C VAL A 112 17.97 9.81 10.68
N HIS A 113 18.89 9.02 10.10
CA HIS A 113 18.84 8.67 8.67
C HIS A 113 19.37 7.27 8.39
N THR A 114 19.17 6.79 7.16
CA THR A 114 19.60 5.45 6.73
C THR A 114 20.80 5.46 5.76
N VAL A 115 21.23 6.63 5.30
CA VAL A 115 22.28 6.80 4.26
C VAL A 115 23.70 6.47 4.76
N PRO A 116 24.38 5.46 4.21
CA PRO A 116 25.82 5.25 4.43
C PRO A 116 26.67 6.29 3.69
N GLY A 117 27.83 6.64 4.22
CA GLY A 117 28.74 7.62 3.62
C GLY A 117 28.30 9.07 3.79
N PHE A 118 27.44 9.37 4.77
CA PHE A 118 26.80 10.68 4.92
C PHE A 118 26.60 11.07 6.41
N PRO A 119 26.59 12.37 6.77
CA PRO A 119 27.05 13.53 6.00
C PRO A 119 28.58 13.69 6.03
N LYS A 120 29.15 14.47 5.11
CA LYS A 120 30.58 14.84 5.17
C LYS A 120 30.78 16.01 6.15
N ALA A 121 31.03 15.70 7.42
CA ALA A 121 31.25 16.71 8.46
C ALA A 121 32.32 17.73 8.04
N LEU A 122 31.96 19.02 8.04
CA LEU A 122 32.75 20.20 7.69
C LEU A 122 33.40 20.18 6.29
N ARG A 123 32.91 19.33 5.38
CA ARG A 123 33.53 19.08 4.07
C ARG A 123 32.54 19.25 2.89
N GLY A 124 31.53 20.10 3.09
CA GLY A 124 30.52 20.40 2.08
C GLY A 124 29.44 19.33 1.95
N TYR A 125 28.36 19.70 1.25
CA TYR A 125 27.24 18.79 1.00
C TYR A 125 27.54 17.86 -0.17
N VAL A 126 27.54 16.56 0.08
CA VAL A 126 27.59 15.55 -0.98
C VAL A 126 26.65 14.40 -0.59
N PHE A 127 25.61 14.21 -1.38
CA PHE A 127 24.82 12.98 -1.31
C PHE A 127 25.59 11.84 -1.99
N PRO A 128 25.80 10.69 -1.32
CA PRO A 128 26.58 9.59 -1.91
C PRO A 128 25.96 9.08 -3.22
N PRO A 129 26.69 9.11 -4.35
CA PRO A 129 26.12 8.74 -5.65
C PRO A 129 25.58 7.31 -5.71
N ALA A 130 26.23 6.36 -5.02
CA ALA A 130 25.80 4.97 -4.93
C ALA A 130 24.44 4.79 -4.24
N GLU A 131 24.05 5.75 -3.39
CA GLU A 131 22.83 5.71 -2.59
C GLU A 131 21.65 6.39 -3.32
N ILE A 132 21.87 6.99 -4.50
CA ILE A 132 20.78 7.46 -5.38
C ILE A 132 19.92 6.28 -5.85
N GLN A 133 20.55 5.14 -6.13
CA GLN A 133 19.85 3.93 -6.58
C GLN A 133 19.06 3.22 -5.48
N LYS A 134 19.13 3.71 -4.23
CA LYS A 134 18.47 3.09 -3.08
C LYS A 134 17.44 3.99 -2.42
N GLY A 135 16.47 3.35 -1.77
CA GLY A 135 15.48 3.99 -0.93
C GLY A 135 16.08 4.38 0.43
N HIS A 136 15.82 5.60 0.90
CA HIS A 136 16.32 6.12 2.17
C HIS A 136 15.26 6.89 2.94
N LEU A 137 15.42 6.90 4.26
CA LEU A 137 14.52 7.60 5.18
C LEU A 137 15.31 8.55 6.06
N PHE A 138 14.72 9.71 6.33
CA PHE A 138 15.28 10.76 7.16
C PHE A 138 14.22 11.32 8.10
N ILE A 139 14.63 11.62 9.33
CA ILE A 139 13.83 12.31 10.34
C ILE A 139 14.66 13.46 10.87
N CYS A 140 14.12 14.69 10.87
CA CYS A 140 14.64 15.82 11.64
C CYS A 140 13.65 16.17 12.76
N LEU A 141 14.15 16.20 14.00
CA LEU A 141 13.41 16.59 15.19
C LEU A 141 14.08 17.80 15.84
N THR A 142 13.32 18.87 16.07
CA THR A 142 13.75 19.97 16.95
C THR A 142 13.49 19.55 18.40
N ILE A 143 14.52 19.56 19.24
CA ILE A 143 14.47 19.06 20.61
C ILE A 143 14.97 20.13 21.58
N LYS A 144 14.60 20.02 22.85
CA LYS A 144 15.19 20.86 23.89
C LYS A 144 16.59 20.38 24.23
N GLY A 145 17.49 21.29 24.62
CA GLY A 145 18.86 20.93 25.02
C GLY A 145 18.91 20.00 26.25
N SER A 146 17.85 19.99 27.05
CA SER A 146 17.65 19.08 28.19
C SER A 146 17.36 17.62 27.78
N GLU A 147 16.85 17.38 26.57
CA GLU A 147 16.54 16.03 26.07
C GLU A 147 17.78 15.30 25.54
N ILE A 148 18.90 16.01 25.34
CA ILE A 148 20.14 15.46 24.78
C ILE A 148 20.68 14.30 25.61
N ASP A 149 20.69 14.41 26.94
CA ASP A 149 21.25 13.35 27.79
C ASP A 149 20.40 12.07 27.75
N ALA A 150 19.09 12.21 27.58
CA ALA A 150 18.17 11.08 27.40
C ALA A 150 18.42 10.37 26.05
N ILE A 151 18.65 11.12 24.97
CA ILE A 151 19.03 10.58 23.66
C ILE A 151 20.40 9.89 23.75
N ALA A 152 21.38 10.54 24.38
CA ALA A 152 22.72 10.00 24.57
C ALA A 152 22.67 8.66 25.32
N MET A 153 21.83 8.52 26.35
CA MET A 153 21.64 7.25 27.03
C MET A 153 21.12 6.15 26.10
N ALA A 154 20.20 6.45 25.20
CA ALA A 154 19.71 5.47 24.23
C ALA A 154 20.79 5.10 23.18
N LEU A 155 21.58 6.09 22.72
CA LEU A 155 22.70 5.87 21.81
C LEU A 155 23.80 5.01 22.45
N ARG A 156 24.10 5.17 23.74
CA ARG A 156 25.07 4.30 24.45
C ARG A 156 24.74 2.81 24.32
N PHE A 157 23.46 2.45 24.32
CA PHE A 157 23.03 1.05 24.13
C PHE A 157 23.14 0.60 22.67
N ALA A 158 22.91 1.53 21.73
CA ALA A 158 23.05 1.28 20.29
C ALA A 158 24.52 1.23 19.82
N THR A 159 25.45 1.70 20.67
CA THR A 159 26.90 1.77 20.45
C THR A 159 27.27 2.26 19.03
N PRO A 160 26.75 3.42 18.60
CA PRO A 160 27.01 3.92 17.26
C PRO A 160 28.49 4.33 17.14
N LEU A 161 29.00 4.32 15.91
CA LEU A 161 30.34 4.85 15.63
C LEU A 161 30.23 6.37 15.46
N ILE A 162 30.84 7.12 16.39
CA ILE A 162 31.00 8.58 16.30
C ILE A 162 32.27 8.87 15.53
N TYR A 163 32.18 9.69 14.48
CA TYR A 163 33.35 10.04 13.64
C TYR A 163 33.62 11.55 13.61
N HIS A 164 32.75 12.36 14.22
CA HIS A 164 32.97 13.78 14.43
C HIS A 164 32.22 14.23 15.69
N ASN A 165 32.87 15.07 16.50
CA ASN A 165 32.27 15.72 17.66
C ASN A 165 33.02 17.03 17.91
N ASP A 166 32.31 18.16 17.88
CA ASP A 166 32.84 19.48 18.27
C ASP A 166 32.02 20.13 19.40
N ILE A 167 31.17 19.35 20.08
CA ILE A 167 30.43 19.81 21.27
C ILE A 167 31.44 20.19 22.37
N PRO A 168 31.36 21.41 22.95
CA PRO A 168 32.31 21.85 23.97
C PRO A 168 32.30 20.98 25.22
N ASP A 169 33.47 20.81 25.86
CA ASP A 169 33.63 19.98 27.06
C ASP A 169 32.70 20.39 28.21
N ALA A 170 32.41 21.68 28.37
CA ALA A 170 31.44 22.14 29.37
C ALA A 170 30.03 21.54 29.15
N GLN A 171 29.61 21.42 27.88
CA GLN A 171 28.33 20.82 27.50
C GLN A 171 28.35 19.29 27.58
N ILE A 172 29.51 18.67 27.35
CA ILE A 172 29.70 17.22 27.51
C ILE A 172 29.72 16.83 29.00
N ASN A 173 30.52 17.52 29.81
CA ASN A 173 30.72 17.23 31.22
C ASN A 173 29.48 17.49 32.07
N SER A 174 28.62 18.42 31.67
CA SER A 174 27.31 18.65 32.31
C SER A 174 26.27 17.57 32.00
N ARG A 175 26.54 16.66 31.04
CA ARG A 175 25.62 15.60 30.59
C ARG A 175 26.27 14.22 30.73
N PRO A 176 26.02 13.50 31.85
CA PRO A 176 26.75 12.28 32.17
C PRO A 176 26.65 11.18 31.11
N ASN A 177 25.52 11.02 30.42
CA ASN A 177 25.38 10.03 29.36
C ASN A 177 26.00 10.49 28.05
N LEU A 178 25.96 11.79 27.74
CA LEU A 178 26.68 12.33 26.58
C LEU A 178 28.19 12.16 26.76
N LYS A 179 28.73 12.49 27.94
CA LYS A 179 30.12 12.23 28.28
C LYS A 179 30.52 10.78 28.05
N LYS A 180 29.79 9.84 28.64
CA LYS A 180 30.06 8.40 28.48
C LYS A 180 29.94 7.91 27.04
N LEU A 181 29.06 8.53 26.25
CA LEU A 181 28.91 8.22 24.84
C LEU A 181 30.12 8.69 24.02
N VAL A 182 30.58 9.93 24.24
CA VAL A 182 31.75 10.50 23.57
C VAL A 182 33.04 9.79 23.98
N ASP A 183 33.19 9.46 25.26
CA ASP A 183 34.35 8.73 25.80
C ASP A 183 34.37 7.24 25.36
N GLY A 184 33.34 6.75 24.66
CA GLY A 184 33.29 5.38 24.15
C GLY A 184 33.07 4.31 25.23
N GLU A 185 32.50 4.67 26.39
CA GLU A 185 32.27 3.72 27.48
C GLU A 185 31.24 2.65 27.08
N SER A 186 31.72 1.42 26.85
CA SER A 186 30.91 0.28 26.41
C SER A 186 30.27 -0.53 27.55
N ARG A 187 30.64 -0.26 28.82
CA ARG A 187 30.12 -0.99 29.98
C ARG A 187 28.69 -0.56 30.29
N LEU A 188 27.74 -1.44 29.96
CA LEU A 188 26.33 -1.31 30.34
C LEU A 188 26.02 -2.23 31.52
N THR A 189 25.38 -1.69 32.56
CA THR A 189 24.82 -2.48 33.66
C THR A 189 23.40 -2.94 33.31
N PRO A 190 22.99 -4.15 33.74
CA PRO A 190 21.61 -4.59 33.58
C PRO A 190 20.60 -3.60 34.19
N PRO A 191 19.40 -3.42 33.58
CA PRO A 191 18.90 -4.13 32.40
C PRO A 191 19.58 -3.69 31.10
N LEU A 192 19.92 -4.65 30.22
CA LEU A 192 20.62 -4.42 28.95
C LEU A 192 19.72 -3.90 27.82
N THR A 193 18.60 -3.27 28.20
CA THR A 193 17.66 -2.57 27.32
C THR A 193 17.24 -1.28 28.00
N VAL A 194 17.09 -0.20 27.25
CA VAL A 194 16.64 1.09 27.77
C VAL A 194 15.45 1.61 26.97
N THR A 195 14.57 2.34 27.65
CA THR A 195 13.48 3.10 27.04
C THR A 195 13.59 4.53 27.52
N ARG A 196 13.71 5.48 26.59
CA ARG A 196 13.76 6.91 26.89
C ARG A 196 12.62 7.60 26.17
N LYS A 197 11.99 8.55 26.85
CA LYS A 197 10.91 9.37 26.30
C LYS A 197 11.43 10.79 26.27
N ILE A 198 11.23 11.46 25.15
CA ILE A 198 11.58 12.86 24.95
C ILE A 198 10.37 13.57 24.33
N THR A 199 10.32 14.89 24.46
CA THR A 199 9.33 15.72 23.78
C THR A 199 10.02 16.72 22.86
N THR A 200 9.53 16.90 21.63
CA THR A 200 10.08 17.93 20.74
C THR A 200 9.78 19.33 21.25
N ALA A 201 10.57 20.33 20.83
CA ALA A 201 10.52 21.68 21.39
C ALA A 201 9.27 22.52 21.02
N ALA A 202 8.37 22.01 20.18
CA ALA A 202 7.17 22.73 19.74
C ALA A 202 6.12 22.91 20.86
N ALA A 203 5.23 23.91 20.72
CA ALA A 203 4.15 24.19 21.68
C ALA A 203 3.22 22.98 21.92
N ALA A 204 2.96 22.19 20.88
CA ALA A 204 2.33 20.88 20.95
C ALA A 204 3.35 19.77 20.61
N GLY A 205 4.43 19.71 21.40
CA GLY A 205 5.58 18.83 21.16
C GLY A 205 5.20 17.37 20.95
N LEU A 206 5.84 16.72 19.97
CA LEU A 206 5.67 15.31 19.67
C LEU A 206 6.26 14.46 20.78
N LYS A 207 5.53 13.42 21.19
CA LYS A 207 6.05 12.41 22.10
C LYS A 207 6.87 11.41 21.30
N VAL A 208 8.17 11.36 21.58
CA VAL A 208 9.09 10.43 20.96
C VAL A 208 9.59 9.45 22.01
N THR A 209 9.55 8.16 21.70
CA THR A 209 10.07 7.10 22.56
C THR A 209 11.19 6.36 21.84
N ILE A 210 12.35 6.30 22.47
CA ILE A 210 13.55 5.64 21.96
C ILE A 210 13.70 4.32 22.71
N TYR A 211 13.78 3.22 21.96
CA TYR A 211 14.03 1.89 22.48
C TYR A 211 15.39 1.42 22.01
N SER A 212 16.29 1.10 22.94
CA SER A 212 17.60 0.57 22.59
C SER A 212 17.90 -0.73 23.35
N LYS A 213 18.68 -1.60 22.73
CA LYS A 213 19.24 -2.81 23.35
C LYS A 213 20.75 -2.85 23.15
N GLY A 214 21.45 -3.30 24.18
CA GLY A 214 22.87 -3.63 24.08
C GLY A 214 23.08 -5.00 23.44
N GLU A 215 24.27 -5.20 22.87
CA GLU A 215 24.69 -6.48 22.26
C GLU A 215 24.49 -7.68 23.20
N LYS A 216 24.91 -7.53 24.46
CA LYS A 216 24.87 -8.60 25.47
C LYS A 216 23.45 -8.99 25.89
N SER A 217 22.42 -8.24 25.51
CA SER A 217 21.02 -8.54 25.85
C SER A 217 20.52 -9.85 25.25
N LYS A 218 21.07 -10.26 24.10
CA LYS A 218 20.57 -11.38 23.28
C LYS A 218 19.10 -11.25 22.87
N TYR A 219 18.50 -10.06 23.03
CA TYR A 219 17.11 -9.82 22.69
C TYR A 219 16.96 -9.50 21.22
N GLU A 220 15.84 -9.98 20.67
CA GLU A 220 15.36 -9.64 19.34
C GLU A 220 14.57 -8.31 19.49
N ILE A 221 15.02 -7.23 18.84
CA ILE A 221 14.48 -5.87 19.06
C ILE A 221 12.97 -5.75 18.76
N TYR A 222 12.45 -6.45 17.76
CA TYR A 222 11.05 -6.32 17.34
C TYR A 222 10.09 -6.97 18.35
N ARG A 223 10.19 -8.27 18.57
CA ARG A 223 9.29 -9.03 19.45
C ARG A 223 9.61 -8.81 20.92
N ARG A 224 10.88 -8.94 21.32
CA ARG A 224 11.26 -8.97 22.75
C ARG A 224 11.34 -7.58 23.37
N VAL A 225 11.49 -6.52 22.55
CA VAL A 225 11.50 -5.14 23.02
C VAL A 225 10.25 -4.41 22.53
N LEU A 226 10.09 -4.20 21.22
CA LEU A 226 9.05 -3.32 20.67
C LEU A 226 7.64 -3.85 20.92
N VAL A 227 7.28 -5.07 20.48
CA VAL A 227 5.93 -5.64 20.69
C VAL A 227 5.56 -5.68 22.18
N LYS A 228 6.52 -6.03 23.06
CA LYS A 228 6.29 -6.04 24.52
C LYS A 228 6.07 -4.64 25.10
N LYS A 229 6.86 -3.64 24.67
CA LYS A 229 6.79 -2.28 25.20
C LYS A 229 5.63 -1.47 24.61
N LEU A 230 5.34 -1.65 23.33
CA LEU A 230 4.21 -1.02 22.63
C LEU A 230 2.87 -1.65 23.04
N LYS A 231 2.87 -2.89 23.56
CA LYS A 231 1.69 -3.64 23.99
C LYS A 231 0.65 -3.88 22.87
N THR A 232 1.07 -3.79 21.61
CA THR A 232 0.22 -3.98 20.41
C THR A 232 0.99 -4.76 19.34
N GLY A 233 0.29 -5.24 18.31
CA GLY A 233 0.90 -5.80 17.11
C GLY A 233 1.66 -4.73 16.31
N ILE A 234 2.47 -5.15 15.35
CA ILE A 234 3.23 -4.25 14.47
C ILE A 234 3.19 -4.74 13.02
N LYS A 235 3.17 -3.80 12.07
CA LYS A 235 3.47 -4.06 10.65
C LYS A 235 4.87 -3.53 10.34
N VAL A 236 5.69 -4.32 9.66
CA VAL A 236 7.13 -4.05 9.54
C VAL A 236 7.58 -4.03 8.07
N TRP A 237 8.22 -2.92 7.67
CA TRP A 237 8.96 -2.78 6.41
C TRP A 237 10.46 -2.91 6.71
N THR A 238 11.07 -3.96 6.19
CA THR A 238 12.48 -4.28 6.44
C THR A 238 12.91 -5.45 5.57
N THR A 239 14.19 -5.48 5.21
CA THR A 239 14.84 -6.70 4.74
C THR A 239 14.80 -7.76 5.84
N ARG A 240 14.79 -9.03 5.45
CA ARG A 240 14.51 -10.16 6.33
C ARG A 240 15.24 -11.42 5.90
N ASP A 241 15.56 -12.27 6.87
CA ASP A 241 16.10 -13.61 6.60
C ASP A 241 14.96 -14.64 6.46
N LYS A 242 15.31 -15.90 6.13
CA LYS A 242 14.34 -17.00 6.04
C LYS A 242 13.95 -17.57 7.42
N ILE A 243 14.54 -17.08 8.51
CA ILE A 243 14.43 -17.65 9.86
C ILE A 243 13.31 -16.95 10.62
N LEU A 244 13.32 -15.62 10.64
CA LEU A 244 12.30 -14.82 11.32
C LEU A 244 11.09 -14.65 10.40
N LYS A 245 9.99 -15.33 10.76
CA LYS A 245 8.70 -15.24 10.07
C LYS A 245 7.77 -14.24 10.76
N SER A 246 6.59 -14.02 10.16
CA SER A 246 5.47 -13.43 10.89
C SER A 246 5.21 -14.25 12.16
N ASP A 247 4.90 -13.55 13.24
CA ASP A 247 4.73 -14.16 14.56
C ASP A 247 3.33 -13.86 15.10
N CYS A 248 2.55 -14.92 15.37
CA CYS A 248 1.23 -14.87 16.01
C CYS A 248 1.21 -15.56 17.38
N ARG A 249 2.38 -15.86 17.98
CA ARG A 249 2.49 -16.63 19.24
C ARG A 249 1.98 -15.88 20.48
N ILE A 250 1.81 -14.56 20.39
CA ILE A 250 1.22 -13.77 21.49
C ILE A 250 -0.20 -13.40 21.04
N LEU A 251 -1.20 -13.90 21.78
CA LEU A 251 -2.61 -13.59 21.53
C LEU A 251 -2.78 -12.06 21.39
N ASN A 252 -3.35 -11.62 20.27
CA ASN A 252 -3.61 -10.22 19.93
C ASN A 252 -2.38 -9.30 19.77
N ARG A 253 -1.15 -9.83 19.60
CA ARG A 253 0.06 -9.03 19.36
C ARG A 253 0.96 -9.68 18.30
N ASN A 254 0.60 -9.44 17.05
CA ASN A 254 1.23 -10.08 15.90
C ASN A 254 2.33 -9.21 15.28
N ILE A 255 3.37 -9.84 14.76
CA ILE A 255 4.31 -9.19 13.83
C ILE A 255 3.86 -9.54 12.41
N LYS A 256 3.34 -8.54 11.70
CA LYS A 256 2.96 -8.63 10.29
C LYS A 256 4.07 -8.03 9.44
N LEU A 257 4.40 -8.71 8.36
CA LEU A 257 5.42 -8.27 7.43
C LEU A 257 4.76 -7.50 6.28
N ILE A 258 5.29 -6.32 5.97
CA ILE A 258 4.86 -5.55 4.80
C ILE A 258 5.42 -6.24 3.55
N THR A 259 4.54 -6.45 2.58
CA THR A 259 4.84 -7.07 1.29
C THR A 259 5.46 -6.04 0.36
N SER A 260 6.55 -6.42 -0.30
CA SER A 260 7.21 -5.63 -1.33
C SER A 260 6.52 -5.82 -2.69
N PRO A 261 6.44 -4.79 -3.56
CA PRO A 261 6.87 -3.41 -3.33
C PRO A 261 5.85 -2.58 -2.53
N ILE A 262 6.28 -1.42 -2.04
CA ILE A 262 5.42 -0.35 -1.49
C ILE A 262 5.35 0.82 -2.47
N ASP A 263 4.34 1.67 -2.31
CA ASP A 263 4.22 2.95 -3.01
C ASP A 263 4.29 4.09 -1.99
N VAL A 264 5.21 5.03 -2.20
CA VAL A 264 5.35 6.24 -1.41
C VAL A 264 4.90 7.43 -2.25
N ASN A 265 3.59 7.66 -2.29
CA ASN A 265 2.97 8.78 -2.99
C ASN A 265 3.36 8.86 -4.48
N GLY A 266 3.22 7.73 -5.18
CA GLY A 266 3.56 7.56 -6.60
C GLY A 266 4.97 7.04 -6.86
N ASP A 267 5.83 7.00 -5.84
CA ASP A 267 7.19 6.48 -5.98
C ASP A 267 7.28 5.05 -5.44
N ALA A 268 7.51 4.07 -6.32
CA ALA A 268 7.64 2.68 -5.94
C ALA A 268 8.96 2.39 -5.20
N SER A 269 8.91 1.54 -4.19
CA SER A 269 10.10 1.03 -3.50
C SER A 269 10.00 -0.47 -3.23
N SER A 270 11.12 -1.19 -3.41
CA SER A 270 11.20 -2.63 -3.15
C SER A 270 12.20 -2.93 -2.05
N LEU A 271 12.02 -4.03 -1.32
CA LEU A 271 12.92 -4.40 -0.21
C LEU A 271 14.38 -4.58 -0.64
N ASP A 272 14.62 -4.98 -1.89
CA ASP A 272 15.98 -5.20 -2.41
C ASP A 272 16.69 -3.90 -2.80
N SER A 273 15.91 -2.83 -3.01
CA SER A 273 16.40 -1.51 -3.40
C SER A 273 16.22 -0.46 -2.29
N ASP A 274 15.71 -0.83 -1.11
CA ASP A 274 15.42 0.11 -0.03
C ASP A 274 16.26 -0.19 1.22
N ALA A 275 17.02 0.80 1.66
CA ALA A 275 17.89 0.71 2.84
C ALA A 275 17.20 1.15 4.14
N SER A 276 15.93 1.55 4.09
CA SER A 276 15.16 1.92 5.28
C SER A 276 14.55 0.72 5.99
N GLN A 277 14.42 0.84 7.32
CA GLN A 277 13.66 -0.10 8.13
C GLN A 277 12.74 0.70 9.04
N TRP A 278 11.46 0.39 8.98
CA TRP A 278 10.44 1.06 9.77
C TRP A 278 9.29 0.13 10.11
N LEU A 279 8.52 0.51 11.13
CA LEU A 279 7.30 -0.19 11.52
C LEU A 279 6.22 0.78 11.93
N ILE A 280 5.00 0.25 12.00
CA ILE A 280 3.84 0.91 12.57
C ILE A 280 3.11 -0.03 13.54
N SER A 281 2.46 0.52 14.56
CA SER A 281 1.59 -0.23 15.46
C SER A 281 0.30 -0.73 14.77
N ASP A 282 -0.16 -1.94 15.08
CA ASP A 282 -1.38 -2.53 14.49
C ASP A 282 -2.23 -3.25 15.57
N PRO A 283 -3.29 -2.61 16.11
CA PRO A 283 -3.71 -1.22 15.89
C PRO A 283 -2.85 -0.22 16.70
N GLY A 284 -2.93 1.07 16.36
CA GLY A 284 -2.34 2.15 17.15
C GLY A 284 -2.07 3.42 16.34
N ASN A 285 -1.19 4.27 16.85
CA ASN A 285 -0.85 5.58 16.29
C ASN A 285 0.68 5.84 16.28
N LYS A 286 1.48 4.76 16.29
CA LYS A 286 2.93 4.85 16.43
C LYS A 286 3.61 4.45 15.15
N PHE A 287 4.54 5.29 14.73
CA PHE A 287 5.49 5.04 13.64
C PHE A 287 6.89 4.94 14.24
N CYS A 288 7.69 3.96 13.83
CA CYS A 288 9.07 3.84 14.31
C CYS A 288 10.06 3.58 13.18
N VAL A 289 11.23 4.20 13.28
CA VAL A 289 12.41 3.87 12.47
C VAL A 289 13.35 3.03 13.29
N ILE A 290 13.96 2.03 12.67
CA ILE A 290 14.79 1.02 13.33
C ILE A 290 16.09 0.92 12.55
N ASP A 291 17.22 0.80 13.24
CA ASP A 291 18.53 0.71 12.58
C ASP A 291 18.90 -0.70 12.11
N LYS A 292 18.25 -1.72 12.69
CA LYS A 292 18.51 -3.14 12.38
C LYS A 292 17.39 -3.77 11.56
N PRO A 293 17.72 -4.62 10.59
CA PRO A 293 16.72 -5.37 9.86
C PRO A 293 16.11 -6.50 10.71
N TYR A 294 14.95 -7.01 10.30
CA TYR A 294 14.31 -8.17 10.91
C TYR A 294 15.00 -9.48 10.50
N GLN A 295 16.19 -9.69 11.05
CA GLN A 295 17.01 -10.88 10.87
C GLN A 295 17.35 -11.49 12.23
N LYS A 296 17.71 -12.76 12.30
CA LYS A 296 18.07 -13.43 13.55
C LYS A 296 19.42 -12.97 14.09
N SER A 297 20.35 -12.63 13.20
CA SER A 297 21.71 -12.16 13.50
C SER A 297 21.74 -10.97 14.47
N GLN A 298 20.83 -10.00 14.30
CA GLN A 298 20.73 -8.81 15.17
C GLN A 298 20.55 -9.13 16.66
N THR A 299 20.11 -10.34 17.03
CA THR A 299 20.02 -10.71 18.45
C THR A 299 21.37 -10.60 19.15
N LYS A 300 22.47 -10.75 18.42
CA LYS A 300 23.86 -10.61 18.90
C LYS A 300 24.48 -9.25 18.54
N GLU A 301 23.66 -8.24 18.27
CA GLU A 301 24.10 -6.90 17.89
C GLU A 301 23.36 -5.84 18.73
N PRO A 302 23.93 -4.64 18.91
CA PRO A 302 23.17 -3.51 19.44
C PRO A 302 22.08 -3.07 18.44
N ALA A 303 20.99 -2.48 18.93
CA ALA A 303 19.93 -1.94 18.07
C ALA A 303 19.22 -0.77 18.74
N MET A 304 18.67 0.12 17.91
CA MET A 304 17.87 1.27 18.31
C MET A 304 16.61 1.40 17.44
N ALA A 305 15.52 1.81 18.07
CA ALA A 305 14.29 2.19 17.41
C ALA A 305 13.79 3.54 17.95
N VAL A 306 13.46 4.46 17.07
CA VAL A 306 12.91 5.78 17.39
C VAL A 306 11.45 5.80 16.98
N CYS A 307 10.55 5.85 17.97
CA CYS A 307 9.11 5.79 17.77
C CYS A 307 8.45 7.15 18.02
N ILE A 308 7.71 7.64 17.05
CA ILE A 308 6.92 8.87 17.10
C ILE A 308 5.46 8.51 17.36
N ASP A 309 4.85 9.18 18.33
CA ASP A 309 3.45 9.04 18.71
C ASP A 309 2.62 10.14 18.03
N ASP A 310 2.26 9.91 16.77
CA ASP A 310 1.54 10.89 15.94
C ASP A 310 0.62 10.16 14.96
N ALA A 311 -0.68 10.44 15.06
CA ALA A 311 -1.70 9.76 14.26
C ALA A 311 -1.61 10.08 12.77
N THR A 312 -1.14 11.27 12.38
CA THR A 312 -1.01 11.69 10.99
C THR A 312 0.16 10.97 10.34
N ILE A 313 1.35 10.99 10.97
CA ILE A 313 2.53 10.26 10.50
C ILE A 313 2.22 8.76 10.43
N PHE A 314 1.62 8.21 11.48
CA PHE A 314 1.14 6.83 11.47
C PHE A 314 0.20 6.56 10.29
N GLY A 315 -0.77 7.44 10.04
CA GLY A 315 -1.74 7.33 8.95
C GLY A 315 -1.05 7.19 7.59
N HIS A 316 -0.07 8.04 7.28
CA HIS A 316 0.71 7.97 6.04
C HIS A 316 1.46 6.64 5.90
N PHE A 317 2.20 6.23 6.91
CA PHE A 317 2.95 4.97 6.86
C PHE A 317 2.04 3.74 6.92
N ASN A 318 0.86 3.83 7.50
CA ASN A 318 -0.16 2.78 7.43
C ASN A 318 -0.82 2.69 6.06
N LEU A 319 -0.87 3.76 5.27
CA LEU A 319 -1.25 3.69 3.86
C LEU A 319 -0.14 3.01 3.04
N ILE A 320 1.11 3.40 3.22
CA ILE A 320 2.27 2.78 2.54
C ILE A 320 2.39 1.29 2.89
N GLY A 321 2.25 0.96 4.18
CA GLY A 321 2.39 -0.39 4.73
C GLY A 321 1.13 -1.25 4.64
N GLN A 322 0.08 -0.76 3.98
CA GLN A 322 -0.95 -1.65 3.48
C GLN A 322 -0.32 -2.45 2.36
N ASN A 323 -0.10 -3.75 2.63
CA ASN A 323 0.28 -4.70 1.60
C ASN A 323 -0.54 -4.38 0.35
N LEU A 324 0.11 -4.17 -0.79
CA LEU A 324 -0.52 -4.25 -2.11
C LEU A 324 -1.01 -5.69 -2.40
N ILE A 325 -1.52 -6.40 -1.39
CA ILE A 325 -2.69 -7.25 -1.59
C ILE A 325 -3.75 -6.24 -1.97
N PHE A 326 -4.04 -6.14 -3.27
CA PHE A 326 -5.05 -5.24 -3.85
C PHE A 326 -6.36 -5.38 -3.06
N TYR A 327 -6.51 -4.60 -2.00
CA TYR A 327 -7.64 -4.75 -1.08
C TYR A 327 -8.94 -4.50 -1.85
N ARG A 328 -8.86 -3.63 -2.88
CA ARG A 328 -9.89 -3.26 -3.85
C ARG A 328 -9.16 -2.65 -5.05
N ALA A 329 -9.30 -3.23 -6.24
CA ALA A 329 -8.84 -2.57 -7.46
C ALA A 329 -9.87 -2.73 -8.57
N ILE A 330 -10.27 -1.61 -9.16
CA ILE A 330 -10.94 -1.60 -10.46
C ILE A 330 -9.91 -1.15 -11.47
N VAL A 331 -9.61 -2.00 -12.45
CA VAL A 331 -8.64 -1.69 -13.50
C VAL A 331 -9.38 -1.61 -14.83
N TYR A 332 -9.16 -0.52 -15.55
CA TYR A 332 -9.69 -0.28 -16.88
C TYR A 332 -8.52 -0.24 -17.87
N LYS A 333 -8.43 -1.23 -18.75
CA LYS A 333 -7.51 -1.20 -19.89
C LYS A 333 -8.24 -0.57 -21.06
N ALA A 334 -7.76 0.54 -21.59
CA ALA A 334 -8.33 1.11 -22.80
C ALA A 334 -7.90 0.32 -24.05
N PRO A 335 -8.63 0.44 -25.18
CA PRO A 335 -8.23 -0.10 -26.46
C PRO A 335 -6.82 0.35 -26.87
N THR A 336 -6.09 -0.51 -27.58
CA THR A 336 -4.76 -0.25 -28.16
C THR A 336 -3.66 0.19 -27.18
N ARG A 337 -3.91 0.07 -25.86
CA ARG A 337 -2.97 0.43 -24.79
C ARG A 337 -2.57 -0.82 -24.01
N ASN A 338 -1.29 -0.94 -23.69
CA ASN A 338 -0.82 -2.00 -22.80
C ASN A 338 -0.96 -1.60 -21.32
N MET A 339 -0.81 -0.32 -21.02
CA MET A 339 -1.09 0.26 -19.70
C MET A 339 -2.59 0.46 -19.50
N GLY A 340 -3.07 0.28 -18.28
CA GLY A 340 -4.43 0.59 -17.87
C GLY A 340 -4.48 1.78 -16.93
N LYS A 341 -5.69 2.10 -16.48
CA LYS A 341 -5.96 2.98 -15.35
C LYS A 341 -6.55 2.17 -14.21
N ALA A 342 -6.06 2.36 -13.00
CA ALA A 342 -6.56 1.69 -11.81
C ALA A 342 -7.17 2.69 -10.82
N LEU A 343 -8.35 2.35 -10.29
CA LEU A 343 -8.87 2.91 -9.05
C LEU A 343 -8.48 1.95 -7.92
N ILE A 344 -7.61 2.43 -7.05
CA ILE A 344 -7.13 1.70 -5.87
C ILE A 344 -7.59 2.49 -4.65
N ALA A 345 -7.99 1.81 -3.58
CA ALA A 345 -8.62 2.39 -2.40
C ALA A 345 -7.85 3.57 -1.74
N ALA A 346 -6.56 3.75 -2.05
CA ALA A 346 -5.70 4.81 -1.50
C ALA A 346 -5.48 6.03 -2.43
N ALA A 347 -5.98 6.00 -3.68
CA ALA A 347 -5.74 7.06 -4.66
C ALA A 347 -6.96 7.99 -4.81
N MET A 348 -6.72 9.31 -4.95
CA MET A 348 -7.78 10.32 -5.20
C MET A 348 -8.30 10.32 -6.66
N GLY A 349 -7.95 9.33 -7.47
CA GLY A 349 -8.31 9.26 -8.88
C GLY A 349 -7.72 8.07 -9.63
N TRP A 350 -8.01 7.99 -10.93
CA TRP A 350 -7.45 7.01 -11.84
C TRP A 350 -5.91 7.13 -11.90
N GLN A 351 -5.20 6.05 -11.57
CA GLN A 351 -3.74 5.97 -11.62
C GLN A 351 -3.28 5.15 -12.82
N ASP A 352 -2.16 5.52 -13.43
CA ASP A 352 -1.52 4.67 -14.42
C ASP A 352 -1.07 3.34 -13.82
N THR A 353 -1.28 2.27 -14.57
CA THR A 353 -0.74 0.96 -14.21
C THR A 353 0.53 0.69 -14.99
N PRO A 354 1.46 -0.11 -14.44
CA PRO A 354 2.46 -0.80 -15.26
C PRO A 354 1.78 -1.58 -16.40
N ASP A 355 2.56 -1.88 -17.44
CA ASP A 355 2.11 -2.65 -18.61
C ASP A 355 1.39 -3.95 -18.19
N LEU A 356 0.11 -4.07 -18.55
CA LEU A 356 -0.74 -5.21 -18.19
C LEU A 356 -0.42 -6.47 -18.99
N THR A 357 0.43 -6.40 -20.00
CA THR A 357 0.85 -7.56 -20.80
C THR A 357 2.08 -8.26 -20.22
N MET A 358 2.78 -7.60 -19.29
CA MET A 358 4.06 -8.07 -18.72
C MET A 358 3.95 -8.55 -17.25
N SER A 359 4.80 -9.50 -16.86
CA SER A 359 4.97 -10.01 -15.49
C SER A 359 6.46 -10.01 -15.12
N PRO A 360 6.86 -9.89 -13.83
CA PRO A 360 6.03 -9.71 -12.64
C PRO A 360 5.76 -8.23 -12.31
N GLY A 361 4.66 -7.96 -11.60
CA GLY A 361 4.46 -6.67 -10.92
C GLY A 361 3.37 -5.74 -11.46
N ASN A 362 2.60 -6.13 -12.49
CA ASN A 362 1.43 -5.37 -12.90
C ASN A 362 0.21 -5.65 -11.99
N VAL A 363 -0.76 -4.73 -11.97
CA VAL A 363 -1.91 -4.73 -11.06
C VAL A 363 -2.91 -5.87 -11.27
N VAL A 364 -2.82 -6.59 -12.40
CA VAL A 364 -3.62 -7.77 -12.73
C VAL A 364 -2.81 -9.06 -12.53
N ALA A 365 -1.52 -9.07 -12.88
CA ALA A 365 -0.65 -10.24 -12.76
C ALA A 365 -0.39 -10.62 -11.30
N LYS A 366 -0.18 -9.63 -10.43
CA LYS A 366 0.16 -9.88 -9.03
C LYS A 366 -0.96 -10.59 -8.24
N PRO A 367 -2.24 -10.17 -8.31
CA PRO A 367 -3.35 -10.94 -7.73
C PRO A 367 -3.48 -12.37 -8.26
N LEU A 368 -2.98 -12.62 -9.48
CA LEU A 368 -3.08 -13.91 -10.15
C LEU A 368 -1.82 -14.78 -9.97
N GLU A 369 -0.86 -14.39 -9.13
CA GLU A 369 0.41 -15.12 -9.01
C GLU A 369 0.23 -16.60 -8.64
N HIS A 370 -0.78 -16.90 -7.82
CA HIS A 370 -1.16 -18.27 -7.43
C HIS A 370 -2.12 -18.96 -8.40
N VAL A 371 -2.59 -18.24 -9.41
CA VAL A 371 -3.43 -18.76 -10.49
C VAL A 371 -2.56 -19.15 -11.69
N ILE A 372 -1.49 -18.39 -11.95
CA ILE A 372 -0.57 -18.62 -13.07
C ILE A 372 0.54 -19.61 -12.72
N ALA A 373 0.83 -19.83 -11.43
CA ALA A 373 1.83 -20.76 -10.95
C ALA A 373 1.30 -21.51 -9.72
N ALA A 374 1.70 -22.77 -9.58
CA ALA A 374 1.26 -23.61 -8.47
C ALA A 374 1.68 -23.02 -7.12
N ASN A 375 0.77 -23.10 -6.15
CA ASN A 375 1.01 -22.70 -4.77
C ASN A 375 0.42 -23.74 -3.81
N ASP A 376 1.17 -24.10 -2.77
CA ASP A 376 0.74 -25.13 -1.82
C ASP A 376 -0.42 -24.66 -0.94
N ALA A 377 -0.49 -23.36 -0.64
CA ALA A 377 -1.47 -22.78 0.27
C ALA A 377 -2.72 -22.26 -0.44
N ASN A 378 -2.61 -21.70 -1.64
CA ASN A 378 -3.72 -21.07 -2.35
C ASN A 378 -4.32 -22.00 -3.42
N LYS A 379 -5.64 -22.11 -3.43
CA LYS A 379 -6.46 -22.92 -4.34
C LYS A 379 -7.57 -22.09 -4.93
N PHE A 380 -8.05 -22.43 -6.12
CA PHE A 380 -8.95 -21.60 -6.88
C PHE A 380 -9.85 -22.36 -7.86
N ILE A 381 -10.94 -21.68 -8.22
CA ILE A 381 -11.77 -21.99 -9.38
C ILE A 381 -11.61 -20.88 -10.39
N ALA A 382 -11.34 -21.25 -11.64
CA ALA A 382 -11.32 -20.31 -12.76
C ALA A 382 -12.47 -20.60 -13.73
N TYR A 383 -13.16 -19.54 -14.14
CA TYR A 383 -14.31 -19.63 -15.03
C TYR A 383 -14.23 -18.59 -16.14
N ASN A 384 -14.57 -18.98 -17.36
CA ASN A 384 -14.55 -18.11 -18.54
C ASN A 384 -15.37 -18.75 -19.66
N ASN A 385 -16.16 -17.96 -20.39
CA ASN A 385 -16.92 -18.47 -21.53
C ASN A 385 -16.06 -18.74 -22.78
N ILE A 386 -14.87 -18.14 -22.85
CA ILE A 386 -13.83 -18.42 -23.85
C ILE A 386 -12.56 -18.73 -23.05
N PRO A 387 -12.45 -19.93 -22.45
CA PRO A 387 -11.28 -20.30 -21.67
C PRO A 387 -10.02 -20.40 -22.54
N PRO A 388 -8.81 -20.18 -21.97
CA PRO A 388 -7.57 -20.30 -22.71
C PRO A 388 -7.31 -21.71 -23.20
N ASP A 389 -6.92 -21.83 -24.47
CA ASP A 389 -6.47 -23.08 -25.11
C ASP A 389 -7.53 -24.19 -25.17
N ILE A 390 -8.82 -23.89 -24.94
CA ILE A 390 -9.93 -24.84 -25.11
C ILE A 390 -10.85 -24.32 -26.22
N PRO A 391 -10.67 -24.77 -27.48
CA PRO A 391 -11.47 -24.30 -28.59
C PRO A 391 -12.90 -24.87 -28.54
N LYS A 392 -13.85 -24.17 -29.19
CA LYS A 392 -15.21 -24.64 -29.49
C LYS A 392 -16.11 -24.92 -28.26
N VAL A 393 -15.86 -24.30 -27.11
CA VAL A 393 -16.78 -24.43 -25.97
C VAL A 393 -18.09 -23.69 -26.23
N LYS A 394 -19.22 -24.37 -25.99
CA LYS A 394 -20.56 -23.77 -26.08
C LYS A 394 -21.08 -23.48 -24.68
N THR A 395 -21.19 -22.21 -24.33
CA THR A 395 -21.89 -21.76 -23.13
C THR A 395 -22.72 -20.51 -23.45
N LYS A 396 -23.82 -20.33 -22.71
CA LYS A 396 -24.65 -19.12 -22.80
C LYS A 396 -24.25 -18.06 -21.79
N SER A 397 -23.39 -18.39 -20.83
CA SER A 397 -22.86 -17.41 -19.89
C SER A 397 -21.74 -16.59 -20.50
N ASN A 398 -21.61 -15.34 -20.10
CA ASN A 398 -20.48 -14.48 -20.47
C ASN A 398 -19.53 -14.21 -19.29
N SER A 399 -19.89 -14.69 -18.10
CA SER A 399 -19.17 -14.49 -16.86
C SER A 399 -17.73 -15.04 -16.96
N LYS A 400 -16.76 -14.25 -16.51
CA LYS A 400 -15.35 -14.63 -16.43
C LYS A 400 -14.73 -14.14 -15.12
N GLY A 401 -13.83 -14.93 -14.57
CA GLY A 401 -13.16 -14.58 -13.34
C GLY A 401 -12.47 -15.75 -12.66
N VAL A 402 -11.97 -15.47 -11.46
CA VAL A 402 -11.28 -16.43 -10.61
C VAL A 402 -11.74 -16.23 -9.16
N LEU A 403 -12.07 -17.32 -8.48
CA LEU A 403 -12.40 -17.35 -7.06
C LEU A 403 -11.31 -18.15 -6.34
N MET A 404 -10.54 -17.48 -5.48
CA MET A 404 -9.38 -18.04 -4.79
C MET A 404 -9.62 -18.12 -3.29
N MET A 405 -9.03 -19.11 -2.64
CA MET A 405 -9.01 -19.27 -1.19
C MET A 405 -7.73 -19.96 -0.72
N ASN A 406 -7.36 -19.70 0.52
CA ASN A 406 -6.40 -20.52 1.25
C ASN A 406 -7.18 -21.51 2.14
N PRO A 407 -7.18 -22.82 1.87
CA PRO A 407 -7.90 -23.80 2.67
C PRO A 407 -7.47 -23.85 4.14
N ASN A 408 -6.26 -23.37 4.45
CA ASN A 408 -5.67 -23.40 5.78
C ASN A 408 -5.86 -22.08 6.56
N ALA A 409 -6.52 -21.08 5.97
CA ALA A 409 -6.76 -19.78 6.60
C ALA A 409 -8.22 -19.33 6.43
N ALA A 410 -8.90 -19.07 7.53
CA ALA A 410 -10.35 -18.84 7.55
C ALA A 410 -10.81 -17.58 6.79
N ASP A 411 -9.96 -16.55 6.69
CA ASP A 411 -10.31 -15.24 6.11
C ASP A 411 -9.34 -14.80 5.01
N ASP A 412 -8.79 -15.77 4.26
CA ASP A 412 -7.87 -15.51 3.17
C ASP A 412 -8.47 -16.02 1.85
N ALA A 413 -9.24 -15.12 1.22
CA ALA A 413 -9.92 -15.39 -0.03
C ALA A 413 -10.01 -14.15 -0.90
N SER A 414 -10.11 -14.35 -2.21
CA SER A 414 -10.19 -13.27 -3.18
C SER A 414 -11.03 -13.65 -4.38
N TRP A 415 -11.69 -12.67 -4.98
CA TRP A 415 -12.53 -12.83 -6.15
C TRP A 415 -12.17 -11.79 -7.19
N ILE A 416 -11.83 -12.29 -8.39
CA ILE A 416 -11.51 -11.48 -9.56
C ILE A 416 -12.63 -11.68 -10.58
N VAL A 417 -13.14 -10.58 -11.10
CA VAL A 417 -14.10 -10.53 -12.21
C VAL A 417 -13.44 -9.77 -13.35
N HIS A 418 -13.52 -10.27 -14.58
CA HIS A 418 -12.91 -9.61 -15.72
C HIS A 418 -13.68 -9.82 -17.03
N THR A 419 -13.29 -9.08 -18.07
CA THR A 419 -13.92 -9.16 -19.40
C THR A 419 -13.09 -9.91 -20.44
N VAL A 420 -11.83 -10.24 -20.13
CA VAL A 420 -10.85 -10.78 -21.09
C VAL A 420 -11.12 -12.25 -21.47
N PRO A 421 -11.42 -12.57 -22.75
CA PRO A 421 -11.46 -13.95 -23.24
C PRO A 421 -10.05 -14.54 -23.36
N GLY A 422 -9.90 -15.85 -23.22
CA GLY A 422 -8.60 -16.53 -23.29
C GLY A 422 -7.71 -16.30 -22.07
N PHE A 423 -8.28 -15.91 -20.92
CA PHE A 423 -7.53 -15.50 -19.73
C PHE A 423 -8.23 -15.92 -18.42
N PRO A 424 -7.49 -16.13 -17.32
CA PRO A 424 -6.04 -16.38 -17.23
C PRO A 424 -5.66 -17.81 -17.58
N LYS A 425 -4.40 -18.06 -17.95
CA LYS A 425 -3.89 -19.43 -18.14
C LYS A 425 -3.60 -20.09 -16.78
N ALA A 426 -4.55 -20.87 -16.28
CA ALA A 426 -4.40 -21.60 -15.02
C ALA A 426 -3.13 -22.46 -15.02
N LEU A 427 -2.26 -22.22 -14.03
CA LEU A 427 -1.00 -22.91 -13.75
C LEU A 427 0.03 -22.92 -14.89
N ARG A 428 -0.08 -22.00 -15.86
CA ARG A 428 0.72 -22.01 -17.09
C ARG A 428 1.39 -20.66 -17.41
N GLY A 429 1.71 -19.90 -16.37
CA GLY A 429 2.36 -18.60 -16.48
C GLY A 429 1.40 -17.46 -16.87
N TYR A 430 1.88 -16.23 -16.67
CA TYR A 430 1.12 -15.04 -17.06
C TYR A 430 1.24 -14.82 -18.57
N ALA A 431 0.09 -14.76 -19.25
CA ALA A 431 0.02 -14.39 -20.65
C ALA A 431 -1.27 -13.61 -20.90
N PHE A 432 -1.13 -12.31 -21.20
CA PHE A 432 -2.26 -11.52 -21.67
C PHE A 432 -2.53 -11.83 -23.15
N PRO A 433 -3.77 -12.15 -23.57
CA PRO A 433 -4.06 -12.51 -24.96
C PRO A 433 -3.75 -11.36 -25.94
N PRO A 434 -2.88 -11.56 -26.95
CA PRO A 434 -2.48 -10.48 -27.86
C PRO A 434 -3.64 -9.85 -28.63
N THR A 435 -4.65 -10.65 -29.02
CA THR A 435 -5.85 -10.18 -29.72
C THR A 435 -6.71 -9.23 -28.88
N GLU A 436 -6.55 -9.27 -27.57
CA GLU A 436 -7.30 -8.48 -26.60
C GLU A 436 -6.58 -7.17 -26.24
N ILE A 437 -5.35 -6.95 -26.72
CA ILE A 437 -4.64 -5.65 -26.58
C ILE A 437 -5.40 -4.55 -27.33
N GLN A 438 -6.02 -4.88 -28.46
CA GLN A 438 -6.77 -3.93 -29.28
C GLN A 438 -8.11 -3.51 -28.66
N LYS A 439 -8.53 -4.11 -27.53
CA LYS A 439 -9.84 -3.89 -26.93
C LYS A 439 -9.78 -3.31 -25.52
N GLY A 440 -10.85 -2.61 -25.16
CA GLY A 440 -11.12 -2.11 -23.83
C GLY A 440 -11.59 -3.23 -22.90
N HIS A 441 -11.03 -3.30 -21.69
CA HIS A 441 -11.34 -4.34 -20.71
C HIS A 441 -11.44 -3.79 -19.29
N LEU A 442 -12.27 -4.43 -18.49
CA LEU A 442 -12.48 -4.14 -17.08
C LEU A 442 -12.06 -5.33 -16.22
N PHE A 443 -11.41 -5.03 -15.10
CA PHE A 443 -11.10 -5.97 -14.02
C PHE A 443 -11.62 -5.42 -12.70
N ILE A 444 -12.15 -6.29 -11.85
CA ILE A 444 -12.48 -6.02 -10.46
C ILE A 444 -11.76 -7.07 -9.62
N CYS A 445 -10.94 -6.64 -8.68
CA CYS A 445 -10.28 -7.50 -7.70
C CYS A 445 -10.81 -7.16 -6.29
N LEU A 446 -11.36 -8.16 -5.60
CA LEU A 446 -11.93 -8.03 -4.27
C LEU A 446 -11.27 -9.03 -3.32
N THR A 447 -10.76 -8.57 -2.18
CA THR A 447 -10.45 -9.44 -1.05
C THR A 447 -11.73 -9.72 -0.27
N ILE A 448 -12.09 -10.99 -0.10
CA ILE A 448 -13.34 -11.42 0.53
C ILE A 448 -13.05 -12.29 1.74
N LYS A 449 -13.99 -12.36 2.69
CA LYS A 449 -13.88 -13.32 3.79
C LYS A 449 -14.14 -14.72 3.26
N GLY A 450 -13.49 -15.73 3.84
CA GLY A 450 -13.72 -17.12 3.46
C GLY A 450 -15.18 -17.54 3.65
N SER A 451 -15.91 -16.93 4.58
CA SER A 451 -17.35 -17.17 4.80
C SER A 451 -18.24 -16.70 3.64
N GLU A 452 -17.81 -15.74 2.82
CA GLU A 452 -18.61 -15.15 1.74
C GLU A 452 -18.61 -15.99 0.45
N ILE A 453 -17.69 -16.95 0.34
CA ILE A 453 -17.49 -17.76 -0.87
C ILE A 453 -18.74 -18.54 -1.27
N ASP A 454 -19.50 -19.10 -0.31
CA ASP A 454 -20.70 -19.87 -0.65
C ASP A 454 -21.83 -18.97 -1.18
N ALA A 455 -21.90 -17.71 -0.72
CA ALA A 455 -22.82 -16.72 -1.26
C ALA A 455 -22.45 -16.33 -2.71
N ILE A 456 -21.16 -16.15 -3.00
CA ILE A 456 -20.66 -15.91 -4.36
C ILE A 456 -20.93 -17.13 -5.24
N ALA A 457 -20.66 -18.33 -4.75
CA ALA A 457 -20.89 -19.57 -5.48
C ALA A 457 -22.36 -19.74 -5.85
N MET A 458 -23.30 -19.36 -4.96
CA MET A 458 -24.72 -19.37 -5.30
C MET A 458 -25.05 -18.43 -6.46
N ALA A 459 -24.49 -17.23 -6.48
CA ALA A 459 -24.71 -16.26 -7.54
C ALA A 459 -24.09 -16.71 -8.86
N LEU A 460 -22.88 -17.26 -8.84
CA LEU A 460 -22.23 -17.86 -10.00
C LEU A 460 -23.04 -19.05 -10.52
N ARG A 461 -23.57 -19.92 -9.65
CA ARG A 461 -24.37 -21.07 -10.06
C ARG A 461 -25.55 -20.65 -10.92
N ILE A 462 -26.28 -19.61 -10.52
CA ILE A 462 -27.40 -19.05 -11.31
C ILE A 462 -26.95 -18.49 -12.66
N ALA A 463 -25.75 -17.90 -12.71
CA ALA A 463 -25.15 -17.37 -13.94
C ALA A 463 -24.53 -18.45 -14.86
N THR A 464 -24.48 -19.71 -14.38
CA THR A 464 -23.99 -20.91 -15.08
C THR A 464 -22.70 -20.68 -15.90
N PRO A 465 -21.63 -20.13 -15.29
CA PRO A 465 -20.37 -19.93 -15.98
C PRO A 465 -19.73 -21.28 -16.32
N LEU A 466 -18.90 -21.29 -17.36
CA LEU A 466 -18.05 -22.44 -17.64
C LEU A 466 -16.84 -22.41 -16.71
N ILE A 467 -16.74 -23.40 -15.83
CA ILE A 467 -15.53 -23.65 -15.03
C ILE A 467 -14.55 -24.47 -15.88
N TYR A 468 -13.32 -23.99 -16.00
CA TYR A 468 -12.26 -24.67 -16.76
C TYR A 468 -11.06 -25.10 -15.90
N HIS A 469 -11.03 -24.67 -14.63
CA HIS A 469 -10.05 -25.13 -13.65
C HIS A 469 -10.65 -25.11 -12.25
N ASN A 470 -10.33 -26.14 -11.45
CA ASN A 470 -10.65 -26.22 -10.03
C ASN A 470 -9.60 -27.10 -9.34
N ASP A 471 -8.92 -26.56 -8.33
CA ASP A 471 -8.02 -27.31 -7.44
C ASP A 471 -8.39 -27.13 -5.95
N ILE A 472 -9.58 -26.60 -5.66
CA ILE A 472 -10.08 -26.48 -4.28
C ILE A 472 -10.30 -27.89 -3.69
N PRO A 473 -9.76 -28.20 -2.50
CA PRO A 473 -9.88 -29.53 -1.90
C PRO A 473 -11.32 -29.92 -1.61
N ASP A 474 -11.64 -31.21 -1.75
CA ASP A 474 -12.98 -31.75 -1.52
C ASP A 474 -13.53 -31.42 -0.14
N ALA A 475 -12.69 -31.37 0.91
CA ALA A 475 -13.13 -30.96 2.24
C ALA A 475 -13.74 -29.54 2.24
N GLN A 476 -13.11 -28.60 1.54
CA GLN A 476 -13.61 -27.23 1.40
C GLN A 476 -14.87 -27.19 0.52
N ILE A 477 -14.88 -27.93 -0.59
CA ILE A 477 -16.05 -28.03 -1.48
C ILE A 477 -17.25 -28.62 -0.74
N ASN A 478 -17.07 -29.73 -0.03
CA ASN A 478 -18.14 -30.43 0.68
C ASN A 478 -18.70 -29.63 1.86
N SER A 479 -17.89 -28.76 2.48
CA SER A 479 -18.35 -27.85 3.53
C SER A 479 -19.24 -26.70 3.01
N ARG A 480 -19.31 -26.50 1.68
CA ARG A 480 -19.95 -25.35 1.03
C ARG A 480 -20.96 -25.82 -0.03
N PRO A 481 -22.25 -25.94 0.33
CA PRO A 481 -23.24 -26.56 -0.53
C PRO A 481 -23.39 -25.91 -1.91
N ASN A 482 -23.32 -24.59 -2.01
CA ASN A 482 -23.44 -23.92 -3.31
C ASN A 482 -22.16 -24.02 -4.12
N LEU A 483 -20.99 -24.02 -3.48
CA LEU A 483 -19.70 -24.26 -4.13
C LEU A 483 -19.66 -25.67 -4.74
N LYS A 484 -20.05 -26.69 -3.97
CA LYS A 484 -20.17 -28.07 -4.46
C LYS A 484 -21.05 -28.18 -5.70
N LYS A 485 -22.26 -27.59 -5.64
CA LYS A 485 -23.19 -27.60 -6.76
C LYS A 485 -22.66 -26.85 -7.97
N LEU A 486 -21.95 -25.75 -7.76
CA LEU A 486 -21.31 -24.98 -8.83
C LEU A 486 -20.21 -25.80 -9.53
N VAL A 487 -19.30 -26.42 -8.77
CA VAL A 487 -18.23 -27.26 -9.31
C VAL A 487 -18.78 -28.49 -10.04
N ASN A 488 -19.83 -29.10 -9.52
CA ASN A 488 -20.50 -30.25 -10.14
C ASN A 488 -21.33 -29.90 -11.39
N GLY A 489 -21.43 -28.62 -11.77
CA GLY A 489 -22.22 -28.19 -12.93
C GLY A 489 -23.73 -28.33 -12.76
N GLU A 490 -24.23 -28.35 -11.52
CA GLU A 490 -25.67 -28.51 -11.25
C GLU A 490 -26.46 -27.26 -11.69
N SER A 491 -27.16 -27.41 -12.81
CA SER A 491 -27.91 -26.33 -13.48
C SER A 491 -29.44 -26.40 -13.26
N ARG A 492 -29.93 -27.36 -12.45
CA ARG A 492 -31.35 -27.44 -12.07
C ARG A 492 -31.64 -26.44 -10.95
N PHE A 493 -32.43 -25.42 -11.28
CA PHE A 493 -32.89 -24.41 -10.34
C PHE A 493 -34.38 -24.53 -10.11
N THR A 494 -34.78 -24.69 -8.85
CA THR A 494 -36.13 -24.36 -8.42
C THR A 494 -36.27 -22.84 -8.33
N PRO A 495 -37.45 -22.27 -8.65
CA PRO A 495 -37.70 -20.85 -8.44
C PRO A 495 -37.33 -20.40 -7.01
N PRO A 496 -36.81 -19.17 -6.82
CA PRO A 496 -36.70 -18.10 -7.83
C PRO A 496 -35.50 -18.25 -8.77
N LEU A 497 -35.72 -18.01 -10.07
CA LEU A 497 -34.70 -18.06 -11.13
C LEU A 497 -33.80 -16.81 -11.19
N THR A 498 -33.83 -16.02 -10.11
CA THR A 498 -32.98 -14.84 -9.90
C THR A 498 -32.51 -14.86 -8.46
N VAL A 499 -31.27 -14.47 -8.21
CA VAL A 499 -30.71 -14.37 -6.86
C VAL A 499 -30.10 -12.99 -6.63
N THR A 500 -30.17 -12.53 -5.38
CA THR A 500 -29.45 -11.36 -4.88
C THR A 500 -28.64 -11.81 -3.68
N ARG A 501 -27.32 -11.65 -3.74
CA ARG A 501 -26.40 -11.97 -2.65
C ARG A 501 -25.64 -10.73 -2.25
N LYS A 502 -25.60 -10.46 -0.94
CA LYS A 502 -24.83 -9.36 -0.38
C LYS A 502 -23.64 -9.98 0.34
N ILE A 503 -22.46 -9.45 0.08
CA ILE A 503 -21.21 -9.86 0.72
C ILE A 503 -20.49 -8.60 1.21
N THR A 504 -19.59 -8.79 2.18
CA THR A 504 -18.69 -7.72 2.63
C THR A 504 -17.23 -8.11 2.40
N THR A 505 -16.43 -7.23 1.79
CA THR A 505 -14.98 -7.48 1.60
C THR A 505 -14.25 -7.54 2.94
N ALA A 506 -13.11 -8.22 3.02
CA ALA A 506 -12.42 -8.52 4.29
C ALA A 506 -11.76 -7.32 5.02
N ALA A 507 -11.65 -6.15 4.39
CA ALA A 507 -11.02 -4.97 5.02
C ALA A 507 -11.85 -4.37 6.18
N ALA A 508 -11.20 -3.61 7.08
CA ALA A 508 -11.81 -3.07 8.31
C ALA A 508 -13.08 -2.22 8.08
N ALA A 509 -13.18 -1.51 6.95
CA ALA A 509 -14.38 -0.80 6.49
C ALA A 509 -14.98 -1.47 5.24
N GLY A 510 -15.13 -2.79 5.24
CA GLY A 510 -15.48 -3.63 4.07
C GLY A 510 -16.50 -3.01 3.08
N LEU A 511 -16.21 -3.06 1.76
CA LEU A 511 -17.19 -2.70 0.73
C LEU A 511 -18.40 -3.60 0.85
N LYS A 512 -19.57 -2.99 0.75
CA LYS A 512 -20.82 -3.72 0.54
C LYS A 512 -20.91 -4.03 -0.95
N VAL A 513 -20.83 -5.31 -1.29
CA VAL A 513 -20.96 -5.79 -2.66
C VAL A 513 -22.26 -6.57 -2.77
N THR A 514 -23.07 -6.25 -3.77
CA THR A 514 -24.31 -6.97 -4.09
C THR A 514 -24.18 -7.62 -5.45
N ILE A 515 -24.36 -8.93 -5.50
CA ILE A 515 -24.33 -9.74 -6.71
C ILE A 515 -25.76 -10.05 -7.11
N TYR A 516 -26.12 -9.70 -8.34
CA TYR A 516 -27.39 -10.02 -8.95
C TYR A 516 -27.17 -11.02 -10.06
N SER A 517 -27.86 -12.16 -10.01
CA SER A 517 -27.80 -13.13 -11.10
C SER A 517 -29.20 -13.54 -11.54
N LYS A 518 -29.34 -13.85 -12.83
CA LYS A 518 -30.53 -14.46 -13.40
C LYS A 518 -30.15 -15.72 -14.17
N GLY A 519 -30.99 -16.74 -14.08
CA GLY A 519 -30.88 -17.93 -14.91
C GLY A 519 -31.53 -17.72 -16.28
N GLU A 520 -31.12 -18.55 -17.25
CA GLU A 520 -31.70 -18.58 -18.59
C GLU A 520 -33.24 -18.69 -18.59
N LYS A 521 -33.78 -19.57 -17.74
CA LYS A 521 -35.23 -19.84 -17.68
C LYS A 521 -36.05 -18.66 -17.12
N SER A 522 -35.42 -17.64 -16.54
CA SER A 522 -36.12 -16.48 -15.97
C SER A 522 -36.84 -15.63 -17.02
N LYS A 523 -36.38 -15.66 -18.27
CA LYS A 523 -36.83 -14.77 -19.37
C LYS A 523 -36.71 -13.27 -19.05
N TYR A 524 -36.04 -12.91 -17.96
CA TYR A 524 -35.83 -11.52 -17.58
C TYR A 524 -34.64 -10.95 -18.33
N GLU A 525 -34.73 -9.68 -18.71
CA GLU A 525 -33.55 -8.92 -19.09
C GLU A 525 -32.89 -8.36 -17.81
N ILE A 526 -31.55 -8.43 -17.72
CA ILE A 526 -30.84 -8.13 -16.47
C ILE A 526 -30.95 -6.65 -16.03
N TYR A 527 -31.09 -5.70 -16.97
CA TYR A 527 -31.00 -4.28 -16.67
C TYR A 527 -32.29 -3.74 -16.01
N ARG A 528 -33.43 -3.78 -16.68
CA ARG A 528 -34.69 -3.22 -16.15
C ARG A 528 -35.42 -4.19 -15.21
N LYS A 529 -35.57 -5.47 -15.55
CA LYS A 529 -36.36 -6.45 -14.79
C LYS A 529 -35.64 -6.93 -13.54
N VAL A 530 -34.31 -6.83 -13.48
CA VAL A 530 -33.52 -7.15 -12.29
C VAL A 530 -32.92 -5.88 -11.67
N LEU A 531 -31.97 -5.21 -12.34
CA LEU A 531 -31.19 -4.13 -11.71
C LEU A 531 -32.03 -2.89 -11.37
N VAL A 532 -32.76 -2.28 -12.29
CA VAL A 532 -33.62 -1.09 -12.00
C VAL A 532 -34.64 -1.40 -10.91
N LYS A 533 -35.24 -2.60 -10.93
CA LYS A 533 -36.19 -3.03 -9.89
C LYS A 533 -35.54 -3.23 -8.52
N LYS A 534 -34.35 -3.82 -8.46
CA LYS A 534 -33.66 -4.14 -7.20
C LYS A 534 -32.91 -2.94 -6.62
N LEU A 535 -32.31 -2.11 -7.46
CA LEU A 535 -31.62 -0.87 -7.07
C LEU A 535 -32.60 0.24 -6.71
N LYS A 536 -33.85 0.16 -7.21
CA LYS A 536 -34.93 1.13 -6.95
C LYS A 536 -34.59 2.57 -7.40
N THR A 537 -33.72 2.74 -8.38
CA THR A 537 -33.27 4.04 -8.93
C THR A 537 -33.09 3.94 -10.45
N SER A 538 -32.98 5.08 -11.14
CA SER A 538 -32.57 5.08 -12.55
C SER A 538 -31.11 4.64 -12.68
N ILE A 539 -30.69 4.24 -13.87
CA ILE A 539 -29.31 3.83 -14.13
C ILE A 539 -28.77 4.50 -15.38
N LYS A 540 -27.49 4.86 -15.39
CA LYS A 540 -26.72 5.19 -16.61
C LYS A 540 -25.88 3.98 -17.00
N VAL A 541 -25.91 3.59 -18.27
CA VAL A 541 -25.32 2.33 -18.73
C VAL A 541 -24.33 2.55 -19.87
N TRP A 542 -23.10 2.03 -19.69
CA TRP A 542 -22.10 1.85 -20.73
C TRP A 542 -22.12 0.40 -21.21
N THR A 543 -22.53 0.18 -22.46
CA THR A 543 -22.76 -1.14 -23.02
C THR A 543 -23.04 -1.06 -24.53
N THR A 544 -22.68 -2.11 -25.27
CA THR A 544 -23.13 -2.27 -26.66
C THR A 544 -24.62 -2.58 -26.71
N ARG A 545 -25.27 -2.27 -27.84
CA ARG A 545 -26.72 -2.27 -27.98
C ARG A 545 -27.14 -3.01 -29.24
N ASP A 546 -28.33 -3.59 -29.22
CA ASP A 546 -29.02 -4.00 -30.45
C ASP A 546 -29.98 -2.90 -30.90
N LYS A 547 -30.61 -3.09 -32.06
CA LYS A 547 -31.59 -2.12 -32.60
C LYS A 547 -32.93 -2.13 -31.84
N ILE A 548 -33.12 -3.04 -30.88
CA ILE A 548 -34.41 -3.34 -30.24
C ILE A 548 -34.51 -2.61 -28.90
N LEU A 549 -33.50 -2.74 -28.05
CA LEU A 549 -33.47 -2.10 -26.74
C LEU A 549 -32.93 -0.67 -26.85
N LYS A 550 -33.80 0.30 -26.54
CA LYS A 550 -33.47 1.74 -26.48
C LYS A 550 -33.47 2.21 -25.02
N SER A 551 -33.25 3.51 -24.80
CA SER A 551 -33.55 4.13 -23.51
C SER A 551 -34.98 3.77 -23.07
N ASP A 552 -35.13 3.35 -21.82
CA ASP A 552 -36.39 2.83 -21.30
C ASP A 552 -36.91 3.72 -20.16
N CYS A 553 -38.08 4.32 -20.36
CA CYS A 553 -38.81 5.14 -19.37
C CYS A 553 -40.11 4.46 -18.89
N ARG A 554 -40.27 3.14 -19.12
CA ARG A 554 -41.51 2.39 -18.82
C ARG A 554 -41.69 2.03 -17.35
N ILE A 555 -40.86 2.53 -16.44
CA ILE A 555 -41.08 2.42 -15.00
C ILE A 555 -41.27 3.85 -14.50
N LEU A 556 -42.41 4.12 -13.87
CA LEU A 556 -42.73 5.44 -13.34
C LEU A 556 -41.56 5.93 -12.45
N ASN A 557 -40.98 7.09 -12.80
CA ASN A 557 -39.85 7.73 -12.12
C ASN A 557 -38.52 6.93 -12.11
N ARG A 558 -38.31 5.95 -13.00
CA ARG A 558 -37.02 5.24 -13.15
C ARG A 558 -36.70 4.94 -14.61
N ASN A 559 -35.53 5.42 -15.05
CA ASN A 559 -35.12 5.34 -16.45
C ASN A 559 -33.83 4.51 -16.62
N ILE A 560 -33.66 3.92 -17.80
CA ILE A 560 -32.36 3.48 -18.30
C ILE A 560 -31.83 4.56 -19.22
N LYS A 561 -30.83 5.31 -18.75
CA LYS A 561 -30.05 6.26 -19.53
C LYS A 561 -28.84 5.56 -20.12
N LEU A 562 -28.46 5.98 -21.30
CA LEU A 562 -27.40 5.37 -22.06
C LEU A 562 -26.23 6.35 -22.12
N VAL A 563 -25.03 5.91 -21.74
CA VAL A 563 -23.82 6.74 -21.81
C VAL A 563 -23.44 6.94 -23.27
N THR A 564 -23.07 8.17 -23.64
CA THR A 564 -22.65 8.50 -25.01
C THR A 564 -21.22 8.01 -25.25
N SER A 565 -20.96 7.48 -26.45
CA SER A 565 -19.61 7.12 -26.91
C SER A 565 -19.01 8.32 -27.66
N PRO A 566 -17.72 8.65 -27.50
CA PRO A 566 -16.72 7.95 -26.67
C PRO A 566 -16.73 8.40 -25.20
N ILE A 567 -16.10 7.60 -24.34
CA ILE A 567 -15.79 7.94 -22.94
C ILE A 567 -14.29 8.15 -22.76
N THR A 568 -13.91 8.85 -21.69
CA THR A 568 -12.51 9.02 -21.28
C THR A 568 -12.32 8.53 -19.85
N ILE A 569 -11.40 7.58 -19.65
CA ILE A 569 -11.03 7.02 -18.36
C ILE A 569 -9.68 7.62 -17.94
N GLY A 570 -9.70 8.61 -17.04
CA GLY A 570 -8.51 9.43 -16.79
C GLY A 570 -8.19 10.27 -18.04
N ASP A 571 -7.14 9.89 -18.76
CA ASP A 571 -6.73 10.45 -20.06
C ASP A 571 -6.81 9.40 -21.20
N HIS A 572 -7.37 8.21 -20.94
CA HIS A 572 -7.50 7.15 -21.93
C HIS A 572 -8.90 7.14 -22.56
N ALA A 573 -8.98 7.37 -23.87
CA ALA A 573 -10.24 7.29 -24.61
C ALA A 573 -10.69 5.83 -24.85
N SER A 574 -12.00 5.59 -24.84
CA SER A 574 -12.61 4.32 -25.21
C SER A 574 -13.94 4.54 -25.94
N SER A 575 -14.24 3.67 -26.90
CA SER A 575 -15.46 3.72 -27.72
C SER A 575 -16.21 2.38 -27.65
N LEU A 576 -17.52 2.39 -27.84
CA LEU A 576 -18.35 1.17 -27.78
C LEU A 576 -17.94 0.09 -28.78
N GLU A 577 -17.32 0.47 -29.90
CA GLU A 577 -16.87 -0.43 -30.96
C GLU A 577 -15.61 -1.22 -30.58
N SER A 578 -14.79 -0.66 -29.69
CA SER A 578 -13.50 -1.21 -29.28
C SER A 578 -13.47 -1.63 -27.82
N ASP A 579 -14.56 -1.46 -27.07
CA ASP A 579 -14.65 -1.78 -25.65
C ASP A 579 -15.64 -2.94 -25.41
N VAL A 580 -15.19 -3.99 -24.74
CA VAL A 580 -16.06 -5.15 -24.42
C VAL A 580 -16.63 -5.11 -23.01
N SER A 581 -16.25 -4.11 -22.21
CA SER A 581 -16.76 -3.94 -20.86
C SER A 581 -18.20 -3.43 -20.86
N GLN A 582 -18.96 -3.85 -19.86
CA GLN A 582 -20.33 -3.42 -19.67
C GLN A 582 -20.49 -3.05 -18.20
N TRP A 583 -20.88 -1.82 -17.95
CA TRP A 583 -21.04 -1.32 -16.59
C TRP A 583 -22.16 -0.30 -16.51
N LEU A 584 -22.63 -0.07 -15.29
CA LEU A 584 -23.65 0.93 -15.01
C LEU A 584 -23.43 1.59 -13.67
N ILE A 585 -24.07 2.75 -13.50
CA ILE A 585 -24.13 3.48 -12.25
C ILE A 585 -25.57 3.88 -11.92
N SER A 586 -25.88 3.99 -10.63
CA SER A 586 -27.17 4.51 -10.15
C SER A 586 -27.32 6.02 -10.38
N ASP A 587 -28.50 6.49 -10.76
CA ASP A 587 -28.78 7.91 -11.04
C ASP A 587 -30.13 8.35 -10.44
N PRO A 588 -30.16 9.05 -9.28
CA PRO A 588 -29.03 9.33 -8.38
C PRO A 588 -28.63 8.07 -7.59
N GLY A 589 -27.45 8.11 -6.97
CA GLY A 589 -27.03 7.10 -6.00
C GLY A 589 -25.52 7.04 -5.82
N ASN A 590 -25.03 5.89 -5.35
CA ASN A 590 -23.64 5.65 -4.98
C ASN A 590 -23.16 4.25 -5.42
N LYS A 591 -23.77 3.69 -6.46
CA LYS A 591 -23.54 2.30 -6.87
C LYS A 591 -22.94 2.24 -8.25
N PHE A 592 -21.88 1.46 -8.37
CA PHE A 592 -21.27 1.04 -9.63
C PHE A 592 -21.50 -0.46 -9.81
N CYS A 593 -21.84 -0.92 -11.01
CA CYS A 593 -21.98 -2.33 -11.30
C CYS A 593 -21.26 -2.72 -12.59
N ALA A 594 -20.49 -3.80 -12.55
CA ALA A 594 -20.06 -4.51 -13.76
C ALA A 594 -21.09 -5.58 -14.13
N VAL A 595 -21.40 -5.71 -15.41
CA VAL A 595 -22.38 -6.65 -15.95
C VAL A 595 -21.69 -7.54 -16.99
N ASP A 596 -22.04 -8.82 -17.07
CA ASP A 596 -21.43 -9.75 -18.03
C ASP A 596 -22.14 -9.82 -19.38
N LYS A 597 -23.38 -9.31 -19.46
CA LYS A 597 -24.20 -9.27 -20.68
C LYS A 597 -24.42 -7.86 -21.22
N PRO A 598 -24.31 -7.66 -22.55
CA PRO A 598 -24.63 -6.38 -23.16
C PRO A 598 -26.12 -6.09 -23.09
N TYR A 599 -26.52 -4.84 -23.33
CA TYR A 599 -27.93 -4.45 -23.34
C TYR A 599 -28.60 -4.81 -24.66
N HIS A 600 -28.68 -6.11 -24.93
CA HIS A 600 -29.37 -6.70 -26.08
C HIS A 600 -30.64 -7.40 -25.62
N LYS A 601 -31.62 -7.60 -26.52
CA LYS A 601 -32.85 -8.35 -26.23
C LYS A 601 -32.58 -9.85 -26.11
N SER A 602 -31.62 -10.36 -26.88
CA SER A 602 -31.23 -11.78 -26.93
C SER A 602 -30.88 -12.35 -25.56
N GLN A 603 -30.21 -11.57 -24.70
CA GLN A 603 -29.83 -11.99 -23.34
C GLN A 603 -31.01 -12.39 -22.45
N THR A 604 -32.27 -12.06 -22.80
CA THR A 604 -33.44 -12.57 -22.06
C THR A 604 -33.49 -14.09 -22.00
N LYS A 605 -32.90 -14.78 -22.99
CA LYS A 605 -32.81 -16.24 -23.10
C LYS A 605 -31.45 -16.79 -22.63
N GLU A 606 -30.67 -16.01 -21.90
CA GLU A 606 -29.33 -16.35 -21.45
C GLU A 606 -29.20 -16.10 -19.93
N PRO A 607 -28.30 -16.79 -19.23
CA PRO A 607 -27.95 -16.41 -17.87
C PRO A 607 -27.15 -15.08 -17.87
N ALA A 608 -27.23 -14.33 -16.78
CA ALA A 608 -26.45 -13.09 -16.61
C ALA A 608 -26.13 -12.83 -15.14
N MET A 609 -25.06 -12.09 -14.90
CA MET A 609 -24.60 -11.64 -13.60
C MET A 609 -24.20 -10.17 -13.63
N ALA A 610 -24.48 -9.48 -12.53
CA ALA A 610 -23.99 -8.14 -12.25
C ALA A 610 -23.39 -8.07 -10.84
N VAL A 611 -22.22 -7.48 -10.73
CA VAL A 611 -21.49 -7.26 -9.47
C VAL A 611 -21.52 -5.79 -9.15
N CYS A 612 -22.31 -5.41 -8.15
CA CYS A 612 -22.54 -4.03 -7.75
C CYS A 612 -21.78 -3.67 -6.48
N ILE A 613 -20.97 -2.63 -6.53
CA ILE A 613 -20.22 -2.06 -5.42
C ILE A 613 -20.94 -0.81 -4.93
N ASP A 614 -21.17 -0.74 -3.63
CA ASP A 614 -21.78 0.39 -2.93
C ASP A 614 -20.67 1.27 -2.32
N ASP A 615 -20.17 2.21 -3.11
CA ASP A 615 -19.05 3.08 -2.76
C ASP A 615 -19.15 4.41 -3.51
N ALA A 616 -19.20 5.51 -2.75
CA ALA A 616 -19.41 6.84 -3.31
C ALA A 616 -18.21 7.32 -4.17
N THR A 617 -16.99 6.91 -3.83
CA THR A 617 -15.78 7.30 -4.54
C THR A 617 -15.69 6.61 -5.89
N ILE A 618 -15.86 5.28 -5.91
CA ILE A 618 -15.92 4.50 -7.17
C ILE A 618 -17.07 5.01 -8.04
N PHE A 619 -18.25 5.18 -7.46
CA PHE A 619 -19.38 5.76 -8.18
C PHE A 619 -19.05 7.12 -8.77
N GLY A 620 -18.43 8.02 -8.00
CA GLY A 620 -18.07 9.38 -8.44
C GLY A 620 -17.19 9.36 -9.69
N HIS A 621 -16.17 8.49 -9.71
CA HIS A 621 -15.29 8.35 -10.88
C HIS A 621 -16.03 7.84 -12.12
N PHE A 622 -16.89 6.83 -11.99
CA PHE A 622 -17.67 6.34 -13.13
C PHE A 622 -18.79 7.31 -13.55
N ASN A 623 -19.31 8.11 -12.62
CA ASN A 623 -20.27 9.16 -12.94
C ASN A 623 -19.65 10.28 -13.76
N LEU A 624 -18.40 10.66 -13.48
CA LEU A 624 -17.66 11.61 -14.31
C LEU A 624 -17.43 11.06 -15.73
N ILE A 625 -17.09 9.79 -15.87
CA ILE A 625 -16.92 9.13 -17.17
C ILE A 625 -18.24 9.11 -17.97
N GLY A 626 -19.37 8.90 -17.28
CA GLY A 626 -20.70 8.78 -17.89
C GLY A 626 -21.51 10.08 -18.00
N GLN A 627 -20.88 11.25 -17.95
CA GLN A 627 -21.55 12.56 -18.05
C GLN A 627 -21.78 13.04 -19.49
N ASN A 628 -21.09 12.46 -20.48
CA ASN A 628 -21.21 12.82 -21.90
C ASN A 628 -22.44 12.20 -22.56
#